data_AF-A0A832TE32-F1
#
_entry.id   AF-A0A832TE32-F1
#
_cell.length_a   1.000
_cell.length_b   1.000
_cell.length_c   1.000
_cell.angle_alpha   90.00
_cell.angle_beta   90.00
_cell.angle_gamma   90.00
#
_symmetry.space_group_name_H-M   'P 1'
#
loop_
_entity.id
_entity.type
_entity.pdbx_description
1 polymer ?
#
loop_
_entity_poly.entity_id
_entity_poly.type
_entity_poly.pdbx_seq_one_letter_code
_entity_poly.pdbx_strand_id
1 'polypeptide(L)' 'MTKAAAKTGAGPTTLVAIEQYFPEGQRIIEDDLAYQILPFSMRAFVWLVRPHMVRDWMVRVSEKDTPGLWGGILCRKRY' A
#
# COMPACT_ATOMS: atom_id res chain seq x y z
N MET A 1 23.54 -4.09 7.99
CA MET A 1 22.29 -4.86 8.11
C MET A 1 21.01 -4.05 7.87
N THR A 2 21.03 -2.72 7.86
CA THR A 2 19.83 -1.87 7.69
C THR A 2 19.19 -1.91 6.29
N LYS A 3 19.98 -2.14 5.23
CA LYS A 3 19.48 -2.15 3.84
C LYS A 3 18.50 -3.29 3.53
N ALA A 4 18.68 -4.46 4.15
CA ALA A 4 17.80 -5.62 3.93
C ALA A 4 16.43 -5.42 4.58
N ALA A 5 16.39 -4.91 5.81
CA ALA A 5 15.15 -4.57 6.51
C ALA A 5 14.39 -3.43 5.80
N ALA A 6 15.10 -2.43 5.26
CA ALA A 6 14.47 -1.38 4.45
C ALA A 6 13.77 -1.94 3.20
N LYS A 7 14.38 -2.94 2.55
CA LYS A 7 13.82 -3.58 1.35
C LYS A 7 12.52 -4.32 1.66
N THR A 8 12.41 -4.97 2.81
CA THR A 8 11.19 -5.70 3.20
C THR A 8 10.09 -4.78 3.70
N GLY A 9 10.42 -3.64 4.30
CA GLY A 9 9.44 -2.64 4.74
C GLY A 9 8.79 -1.85 3.58
N ALA A 10 9.49 -1.67 2.46
CA ALA A 10 9.00 -0.85 1.35
C ALA A 10 7.68 -1.35 0.73
N GLY A 11 7.52 -2.68 0.58
CA GLY A 11 6.30 -3.27 -0.01
C GLY A 11 5.05 -3.01 0.82
N PRO A 12 5.00 -3.42 2.11
CA PRO A 12 3.87 -3.15 2.99
C PRO A 12 3.56 -1.65 3.13
N THR A 13 4.57 -0.79 3.21
CA THR A 13 4.35 0.67 3.28
C THR A 13 3.74 1.22 1.99
N THR A 14 4.12 0.66 0.83
CA THR A 14 3.52 1.02 -0.46
C THR A 14 2.05 0.64 -0.51
N LEU A 15 1.67 -0.56 -0.04
CA LEU A 15 0.28 -1.00 0.07
C LEU A 15 -0.56 -0.06 0.94
N VAL A 16 -0.03 0.33 2.10
CA VAL A 16 -0.69 1.29 2.99
C VAL A 16 -0.86 2.65 2.31
N ALA A 17 0.20 3.15 1.66
CA ALA A 17 0.13 4.44 0.96
C ALA A 17 -0.90 4.44 -0.19
N ILE A 18 -1.12 3.30 -0.85
CA ILE A 18 -2.17 3.16 -1.88
C ILE A 18 -3.55 3.13 -1.24
N GLU A 19 -3.70 2.49 -0.10
CA GLU A 19 -4.96 2.41 0.63
C GLU A 19 -5.46 3.79 1.11
N GLN A 20 -4.55 4.73 1.40
CA GLN A 20 -4.91 6.12 1.72
C GLN A 20 -5.60 6.88 0.57
N TYR A 21 -5.59 6.39 -0.66
CA TYR A 21 -6.36 6.99 -1.78
C TYR A 21 -7.80 6.49 -1.87
N PHE A 22 -8.22 5.52 -1.05
CA PHE A 22 -9.63 5.16 -0.95
C PHE A 22 -10.43 6.26 -0.24
N PRO A 23 -11.76 6.32 -0.41
CA PRO A 23 -12.60 7.16 0.44
C PRO A 23 -12.48 6.72 1.91
N GLU A 24 -12.51 7.66 2.86
CA GLU A 24 -12.31 7.41 4.29
C GLU A 24 -13.16 6.25 4.83
N GLY A 25 -14.45 6.17 4.45
CA GLY A 25 -15.34 5.08 4.87
C GLY A 25 -15.00 3.68 4.34
N GLN A 26 -14.04 3.56 3.41
CA GLN A 26 -13.56 2.28 2.86
C GLN A 26 -12.15 1.95 3.35
N ARG A 27 -11.48 2.87 4.05
CA ARG A 27 -10.14 2.66 4.59
C ARG A 27 -10.21 1.80 5.85
N ILE A 28 -9.23 0.92 6.00
CA ILE A 28 -9.02 0.11 7.21
C ILE A 28 -8.17 0.91 8.20
N ILE A 29 -7.26 1.75 7.72
CA ILE A 29 -6.36 2.57 8.55
C ILE A 29 -6.22 4.00 7.99
N GLU A 30 -5.83 4.93 8.86
CA GLU A 30 -5.42 6.28 8.47
C GLU A 30 -3.92 6.43 8.76
N ASP A 31 -3.14 6.75 7.73
CA ASP A 31 -1.69 6.91 7.83
C ASP A 31 -1.16 7.95 6.83
N ASP A 32 -1.00 9.17 7.32
CA ASP A 32 -0.49 10.30 6.53
C ASP A 32 1.03 10.23 6.26
N LEU A 33 1.75 9.36 6.96
CA LEU A 33 3.21 9.25 6.88
C LEU A 33 3.67 8.19 5.87
N ALA A 34 2.85 7.18 5.60
CA ALA A 34 3.20 6.08 4.70
C ALA A 34 3.66 6.57 3.33
N TYR A 35 2.97 7.55 2.74
CA TYR A 35 3.37 8.12 1.46
C TYR A 35 4.68 8.93 1.54
N GLN A 36 4.92 9.62 2.66
CA GLN A 36 6.06 10.53 2.81
C GLN A 36 7.38 9.78 3.05
N ILE A 37 7.32 8.66 3.78
CA ILE A 37 8.49 7.85 4.15
C ILE A 37 9.01 7.03 2.95
N LEU A 38 8.17 6.81 1.93
CA LEU A 38 8.55 6.01 0.77
C LEU A 38 9.67 6.67 -0.06
N PRO A 39 10.59 5.87 -0.61
CA PRO A 39 11.56 6.37 -1.57
C PRO A 39 10.86 6.90 -2.82
N PHE A 40 11.51 7.83 -3.51
CA PHE A 40 10.93 8.54 -4.66
C PHE A 40 10.33 7.63 -5.73
N SER A 41 11.01 6.52 -6.06
CA SER A 41 10.52 5.54 -7.04
C SER A 41 9.18 4.91 -6.63
N MET A 42 9.02 4.57 -5.35
CA MET A 42 7.76 4.02 -4.84
C MET A 42 6.67 5.09 -4.75
N ARG A 43 7.01 6.33 -4.40
CA ARG A 43 6.05 7.45 -4.43
C ARG A 43 5.50 7.71 -5.82
N ALA A 44 6.35 7.63 -6.85
CA ALA A 44 5.94 7.72 -8.24
C ALA A 44 5.00 6.56 -8.63
N PHE A 45 5.32 5.34 -8.21
CA PHE A 45 4.45 4.18 -8.41
C PHE A 45 3.07 4.37 -7.76
N VAL A 46 3.05 4.75 -6.48
CA VAL A 46 1.80 5.03 -5.74
C VAL A 46 0.97 6.11 -6.44
N TRP A 47 1.62 7.16 -6.96
CA TRP A 47 0.94 8.22 -7.70
C TRP A 47 0.32 7.73 -9.01
N LEU A 48 0.98 6.83 -9.74
CA LEU A 48 0.44 6.21 -10.96
C LEU A 48 -0.78 5.33 -10.67
N VAL A 49 -0.85 4.73 -9.49
CA VAL A 49 -1.96 3.87 -9.05
C VAL A 49 -3.12 4.69 -8.48
N ARG A 50 -2.99 6.01 -8.33
CA ARG A 50 -4.05 6.88 -7.78
C ARG A 50 -5.42 6.80 -8.49
N PRO A 51 -5.52 6.67 -9.84
CA PRO A 51 -6.82 6.57 -10.50
C PRO A 51 -7.57 5.31 -10.08
N HIS A 52 -8.86 5.44 -9.76
CA HIS A 52 -9.69 4.34 -9.24
C HIS A 52 -9.64 3.07 -10.11
N MET A 53 -9.70 3.21 -11.45
CA MET A 53 -9.63 2.05 -12.36
C MET A 53 -8.31 1.29 -12.25
N VAL A 54 -7.19 2.01 -12.16
CA VAL A 54 -5.85 1.41 -12.07
C VAL A 54 -5.66 0.76 -10.71
N ARG A 55 -6.07 1.46 -9.65
CA ARG A 55 -6.04 0.96 -8.28
C ARG A 55 -6.84 -0.33 -8.12
N ASP A 56 -8.10 -0.30 -8.54
CA ASP A 56 -9.02 -1.42 -8.35
C ASP A 56 -8.58 -2.63 -9.20
N TRP A 57 -8.03 -2.38 -10.39
CA TRP A 57 -7.39 -3.43 -11.19
C TRP A 57 -6.18 -4.04 -10.47
N MET A 58 -5.29 -3.21 -9.92
CA MET A 58 -4.10 -3.67 -9.20
C MET A 58 -4.47 -4.48 -7.94
N VAL A 59 -5.47 -4.04 -7.19
CA VAL A 59 -6.00 -4.77 -6.03
C VAL A 59 -6.52 -6.14 -6.46
N ARG A 60 -7.35 -6.21 -7.51
CA ARG A 60 -7.91 -7.47 -8.02
C ARG A 60 -6.83 -8.44 -8.50
N VAL A 61 -5.83 -7.95 -9.23
CA VAL A 61 -4.71 -8.79 -9.69
C VAL A 61 -3.92 -9.30 -8.50
N SER A 62 -3.60 -8.41 -7.55
CA SER A 62 -2.82 -8.78 -6.36
C SER A 62 -3.53 -9.80 -5.48
N GLU A 63 -4.84 -9.64 -5.25
CA GLU A 63 -5.66 -10.61 -4.49
C GLU A 63 -5.86 -11.93 -5.24
N LYS A 64 -5.80 -11.93 -6.58
CA LYS A 64 -5.83 -13.17 -7.37
C LYS A 64 -4.53 -13.97 -7.24
N ASP A 65 -3.39 -13.28 -7.28
CA ASP A 65 -2.07 -13.91 -7.19
C ASP A 65 -1.69 -14.26 -5.75
N THR A 66 -2.12 -13.45 -4.78
CA THR A 66 -1.85 -13.64 -3.35
C THR A 66 -3.10 -13.29 -2.52
N PRO A 67 -4.03 -14.24 -2.37
CA PRO A 67 -5.27 -14.01 -1.63
C PRO A 67 -5.02 -13.59 -0.19
N GLY A 68 -5.68 -12.53 0.26
CA GLY A 68 -5.60 -12.00 1.63
C GLY A 68 -4.39 -11.12 1.91
N LEU A 69 -3.59 -10.76 0.90
CA LEU A 69 -2.42 -9.89 1.05
C LEU A 69 -2.82 -8.52 1.60
N TRP A 70 -3.86 -7.89 1.03
CA TRP A 70 -4.29 -6.56 1.43
C TRP A 70 -4.88 -6.59 2.83
N GLY A 71 -5.83 -7.50 3.06
CA GLY A 71 -6.46 -7.67 4.38
C GLY A 71 -5.43 -7.98 5.47
N GLY A 72 -4.50 -8.90 5.20
CA GLY A 72 -3.45 -9.28 6.15
C GLY A 72 -2.52 -8.13 6.51
N ILE A 73 -2.02 -7.37 5.53
CA ILE A 73 -1.08 -6.26 5.78
C ILE A 73 -1.78 -5.09 6.49
N LEU A 74 -2.99 -4.73 6.06
CA LEU A 74 -3.73 -3.62 6.65
C LEU A 74 -4.16 -3.94 8.09
N CYS A 75 -4.70 -5.14 8.33
CA CYS A 75 -5.05 -5.58 9.68
C CYS A 75 -3.80 -5.66 10.58
N ARG A 76 -2.67 -6.17 10.08
CA ARG A 76 -1.40 -6.22 10.84
C ARG A 76 -0.88 -4.84 11.23
N LYS A 77 -1.23 -3.79 10.49
CA LYS A 77 -0.80 -2.42 10.82
C LYS A 77 -1.78 -1.72 11.76
N ARG A 78 -3.05 -2.11 11.73
CA ARG A 78 -4.11 -1.55 12.59
C ARG A 78 -3.99 -2.00 14.06
N TYR A 79 -3.56 -3.23 14.28
CA TYR A 79 -3.48 -3.89 15.59
C TYR A 79 -2.03 -4.22 15.95
#